data_AF-A0A1X0VEA4-F1
#
_entry.id   AF-A0A1X0VEA4-F1
#
_cell.length_a   1.000
_cell.length_b   1.000
_cell.length_c   1.000
_cell.angle_alpha   90.00
_cell.angle_beta   90.00
_cell.angle_gamma   90.00
#
_symmetry.space_group_name_H-M   'P 1'
#
loop_
_entity.id
_entity.type
_entity.pdbx_description
1 polymer ?
#
loop_
_entity_poly.entity_id
_entity_poly.type
_entity_poly.pdbx_seq_one_letter_code
_entity_poly.pdbx_strand_id
1 'polypeptide(L)'
;MGYTKWTDELKKRVQELSEQGLDSRNIVEKLYDETGVYYARRSVQRYASVKAPQSYNDENDHFSIEPKYSYGSDGKVDDIKITAKYLLLNEQTQKTPEDILEYLNLDVNDWRIVSAIPNQWTTPTDNGPKWNFQLKVNVKPKLDDELTFEDITEILKQDIKPYTVKQVARDTHNLVIPLPDLHFGITTMLDVKGHLDRLLELINKGYKTIVIEQLGDLFHSSQMWSSQTLKGTLLDEVNMVQAVEDAKQFFDVLVTAALQNSTTLHIKQMAGNHSGNMEYMFMEYLKAKYPQAVIKNNIKFRDAYLLDNVGIMLAHGDLAPKNLPMLFANEFGGVWSLSHSREIHKGHFHNEKTVDNGGVISRQLGTVKPNDKYEIMNGWTLSKKELYALEYDSDKLVAEWHV
;
A
#
# COMPACT_ATOMS: atom_id res chain seq x y z
N MET A 1 -28.76 9.19 -16.77
CA MET A 1 -28.55 9.92 -18.04
C MET A 1 -28.65 8.92 -19.19
N GLY A 2 -29.41 9.25 -20.24
CA GLY A 2 -29.70 8.33 -21.34
C GLY A 2 -28.43 7.92 -22.11
N TYR A 3 -28.28 6.62 -22.36
CA TYR A 3 -27.21 6.08 -23.19
C TYR A 3 -27.41 6.51 -24.64
N THR A 4 -26.63 7.47 -25.13
CA THR A 4 -26.59 7.80 -26.56
C THR A 4 -25.99 6.62 -27.32
N LYS A 5 -26.78 5.97 -28.18
CA LYS A 5 -26.31 4.84 -28.99
C LYS A 5 -25.41 5.33 -30.12
N TRP A 6 -24.22 4.73 -30.22
CA TRP A 6 -23.28 4.95 -31.32
C TRP A 6 -23.72 4.21 -32.57
N THR A 7 -24.27 4.93 -33.55
CA THR A 7 -24.61 4.38 -34.88
C THR A 7 -23.35 4.21 -35.73
N ASP A 8 -23.39 3.34 -36.73
CA ASP A 8 -22.23 3.11 -37.60
C ASP A 8 -21.90 4.34 -38.46
N GLU A 9 -22.89 5.19 -38.75
CA GLU A 9 -22.69 6.51 -39.38
C GLU A 9 -21.89 7.46 -38.48
N LEU A 10 -22.20 7.52 -37.17
CA LEU A 10 -21.46 8.34 -36.20
C LEU A 10 -20.01 7.89 -36.04
N LYS A 11 -19.75 6.58 -36.06
CA LYS A 11 -18.39 6.03 -35.97
C LYS A 11 -17.57 6.38 -37.21
N LYS A 12 -18.16 6.22 -38.39
CA LYS A 12 -17.51 6.58 -39.66
C LYS A 12 -17.20 8.08 -39.72
N ARG A 13 -18.12 8.92 -39.21
CA ARG A 13 -17.91 10.37 -39.13
C ARG A 13 -16.74 10.75 -38.23
N VAL A 14 -16.57 10.07 -37.09
CA VAL A 14 -15.39 10.27 -36.21
C VAL A 14 -14.09 9.89 -36.92
N GLN A 15 -14.08 8.82 -37.70
CA GLN A 15 -12.91 8.39 -38.47
C GLN A 15 -12.54 9.42 -39.54
N GLU A 16 -13.51 9.92 -40.31
CA GLU A 16 -13.28 10.98 -41.32
C GLU A 16 -12.71 12.27 -40.71
N LEU A 17 -13.21 12.68 -39.54
CA LEU A 17 -12.69 13.88 -38.85
C LEU A 17 -11.29 13.65 -38.27
N SER A 18 -11.00 12.43 -37.81
CA SER A 18 -9.67 12.01 -37.38
C SER A 18 -8.66 11.98 -38.53
N GLU A 19 -9.07 11.52 -39.72
CA GLU A 19 -8.25 11.51 -40.93
C GLU A 19 -7.95 12.92 -41.47
N GLN A 20 -8.83 13.89 -41.18
CA GLN A 20 -8.60 15.32 -41.43
C GLN A 20 -7.61 15.96 -40.43
N GLY A 21 -7.06 15.18 -39.50
CA GLY A 21 -6.05 15.63 -38.54
C GLY A 21 -6.61 16.35 -37.31
N LEU A 22 -7.93 16.31 -37.07
CA LEU A 22 -8.50 16.88 -35.85
C LEU A 22 -8.23 15.97 -34.65
N ASP A 23 -7.83 16.58 -33.53
CA ASP A 23 -7.72 15.87 -32.25
C ASP A 23 -9.11 15.54 -31.66
N SER A 24 -9.16 14.62 -30.71
CA SER A 24 -10.42 14.15 -30.13
C SER A 24 -11.23 15.24 -29.41
N ARG A 25 -10.62 16.37 -29.04
CA ARG A 25 -11.35 17.49 -28.43
C ARG A 25 -12.09 18.28 -29.51
N ASN A 26 -11.41 18.61 -30.61
CA ASN A 26 -11.99 19.32 -31.73
C ASN A 26 -13.06 18.47 -32.45
N ILE A 27 -12.92 17.14 -32.45
CA ILE A 27 -13.95 16.23 -32.98
C ILE A 27 -15.21 16.27 -32.10
N VAL A 28 -15.08 16.31 -30.77
CA VAL A 28 -16.24 16.40 -29.86
C VAL A 28 -17.02 17.69 -30.07
N GLU A 29 -16.32 18.83 -30.18
CA GLU A 29 -16.94 20.13 -30.43
C GLU A 29 -17.69 20.12 -31.77
N LYS A 30 -17.06 19.59 -32.82
CA LYS A 30 -17.69 19.51 -34.15
C LYS A 30 -18.89 18.57 -34.21
N LEU A 31 -18.86 17.45 -33.50
CA LEU A 31 -20.02 16.54 -33.39
C LEU A 31 -21.16 17.14 -32.58
N TYR A 32 -20.85 17.96 -31.57
CA TYR A 32 -21.86 18.69 -30.81
C TYR A 32 -22.55 19.75 -31.68
N ASP A 33 -21.79 20.49 -32.49
CA ASP A 33 -22.34 21.47 -33.43
C ASP A 33 -23.18 20.83 -34.54
N GLU A 34 -22.78 19.65 -35.04
CA GLU A 34 -23.48 18.93 -36.12
C GLU A 34 -24.78 18.24 -35.64
N THR A 35 -24.80 17.72 -34.41
CA THR A 35 -25.89 16.83 -33.93
C THR A 35 -26.65 17.38 -32.73
N GLY A 36 -26.15 18.43 -32.06
CA GLY A 36 -26.69 18.97 -30.81
C GLY A 36 -26.49 18.07 -29.59
N VAL A 37 -25.74 16.97 -29.71
CA VAL A 37 -25.56 15.97 -28.67
C VAL A 37 -24.09 15.88 -28.27
N TYR A 38 -23.83 15.93 -26.97
CA TYR A 38 -22.47 15.83 -26.45
C TYR A 38 -22.02 14.37 -26.41
N TYR A 39 -20.94 14.07 -27.13
CA TYR A 39 -20.29 12.76 -27.10
C TYR A 39 -19.03 12.85 -26.25
N ALA A 40 -18.91 11.96 -25.25
CA ALA A 40 -17.75 11.97 -24.38
C ALA A 40 -16.45 11.73 -25.18
N ARG A 41 -15.42 12.53 -24.88
CA ARG A 41 -14.12 12.51 -25.55
C ARG A 41 -13.48 11.12 -25.62
N ARG A 42 -13.57 10.31 -24.57
CA ARG A 42 -13.07 8.91 -24.55
C ARG A 42 -13.77 8.02 -25.57
N SER A 43 -15.07 8.23 -25.78
CA SER A 43 -15.86 7.48 -26.77
C SER A 43 -15.53 7.92 -28.19
N VAL A 44 -15.26 9.20 -28.42
CA VAL A 44 -14.75 9.70 -29.71
C VAL A 44 -13.35 9.15 -30.00
N GLN A 45 -12.45 9.17 -29.00
CA GLN A 45 -11.09 8.66 -29.12
C GLN A 45 -11.05 7.15 -29.43
N ARG A 46 -12.03 6.38 -28.97
CA ARG A 46 -12.21 4.95 -29.30
C ARG A 46 -12.45 4.68 -30.79
N TYR A 47 -13.09 5.61 -31.50
CA TYR A 47 -13.38 5.48 -32.93
C TYR A 47 -12.44 6.32 -33.81
N ALA A 48 -11.71 7.27 -33.22
CA ALA A 48 -10.62 7.97 -33.88
C ALA A 48 -9.50 6.96 -34.18
N SER A 49 -8.90 7.07 -35.37
CA SER A 49 -7.89 6.11 -35.82
C SER A 49 -6.74 6.00 -34.82
N VAL A 50 -6.57 4.81 -34.21
CA VAL A 50 -5.38 4.48 -33.43
C VAL A 50 -4.19 4.51 -34.39
N LYS A 51 -3.25 5.44 -34.20
CA LYS A 51 -1.96 5.35 -34.88
C LYS A 51 -1.21 4.15 -34.28
N ALA A 52 -1.22 3.03 -35.01
CA ALA A 52 -0.31 1.93 -34.76
C ALA A 52 1.15 2.45 -34.83
N PRO A 53 2.07 1.97 -33.97
CA PRO A 53 3.48 2.25 -34.15
C PRO A 53 3.92 1.68 -35.50
N GLN A 54 4.40 2.54 -36.40
CA GLN A 54 4.94 2.09 -37.67
C GLN A 54 6.26 1.33 -37.44
N SER A 55 6.44 0.21 -38.14
CA SER A 55 7.75 -0.41 -38.31
C SER A 55 8.66 0.58 -39.04
N TYR A 56 9.73 1.04 -38.38
CA TYR A 56 10.79 1.78 -39.05
C TYR A 56 11.81 0.76 -39.58
N ASN A 57 11.76 0.50 -40.89
CA ASN A 57 12.88 -0.11 -41.61
C ASN A 57 13.54 1.02 -42.39
N ASP A 58 14.46 1.74 -41.74
CA ASP A 58 15.40 2.58 -42.47
C ASP A 58 16.66 1.75 -42.70
N GLU A 59 16.99 1.50 -43.96
CA GLU A 59 18.06 0.58 -44.37
C GLU A 59 19.47 1.07 -43.98
N ASN A 60 19.59 2.20 -43.29
CA ASN A 60 20.87 2.82 -42.95
C ASN A 60 21.15 3.03 -41.46
N ASP A 61 20.36 2.47 -40.54
CA ASP A 61 20.76 2.46 -39.13
C ASP A 61 20.35 1.17 -38.42
N HIS A 62 21.18 0.70 -37.48
CA HIS A 62 21.09 -0.60 -36.82
C HIS A 62 19.93 -0.69 -35.81
N PHE A 63 18.71 -0.42 -36.25
CA PHE A 63 17.52 -0.30 -35.41
C PHE A 63 16.55 -1.44 -35.69
N SER A 64 16.37 -2.33 -34.71
CA SER A 64 15.27 -3.30 -34.72
C SER A 64 14.60 -3.26 -33.35
N ILE A 65 13.37 -2.73 -33.32
CA ILE A 65 12.45 -2.86 -32.19
C ILE A 65 11.54 -4.04 -32.50
N GLU A 66 11.62 -5.09 -31.69
CA GLU A 66 10.69 -6.22 -31.75
C GLU A 66 9.77 -6.17 -30.52
N PRO A 67 8.54 -5.62 -30.65
CA PRO A 67 7.55 -5.66 -29.60
C PRO A 67 6.83 -7.02 -29.60
N LYS A 68 6.69 -7.63 -28.43
CA LYS A 68 5.81 -8.78 -28.19
C LYS A 68 4.69 -8.35 -27.27
N TYR A 69 3.46 -8.48 -27.76
CA TYR A 69 2.25 -8.13 -27.05
C TYR A 69 1.66 -9.37 -26.38
N SER A 70 1.33 -9.26 -25.11
CA SER A 70 0.45 -10.20 -24.42
C SER A 70 -0.92 -9.57 -24.31
N TYR A 71 -1.98 -10.37 -24.53
CA TYR A 71 -3.36 -9.88 -24.48
C TYR A 71 -4.15 -10.56 -23.38
N GLY A 72 -4.95 -9.78 -22.66
CA GLY A 72 -5.91 -10.25 -21.66
C GLY A 72 -7.15 -10.87 -22.30
N SER A 73 -7.98 -11.52 -21.48
CA SER A 73 -9.22 -12.19 -21.93
C SER A 73 -10.28 -11.24 -22.51
N ASP A 74 -10.12 -9.93 -22.31
CA ASP A 74 -10.96 -8.87 -22.86
C ASP A 74 -10.42 -8.28 -24.18
N GLY A 75 -9.30 -8.82 -24.68
CA GLY A 75 -8.63 -8.37 -25.91
C GLY A 75 -7.75 -7.14 -25.75
N LYS A 76 -7.53 -6.64 -24.53
CA LYS A 76 -6.57 -5.54 -24.25
C LYS A 76 -5.15 -6.07 -24.16
N VAL A 77 -4.17 -5.18 -24.31
CA VAL A 77 -2.74 -5.50 -24.12
C VAL A 77 -2.41 -5.43 -22.63
N ASP A 78 -2.02 -6.57 -22.05
CA ASP A 78 -1.67 -6.68 -20.62
C ASP A 78 -0.20 -6.32 -20.37
N ASP A 79 0.69 -6.69 -21.29
CA ASP A 79 2.11 -6.34 -21.27
C ASP A 79 2.69 -6.22 -22.68
N ILE A 80 3.70 -5.36 -22.81
CA ILE A 80 4.55 -5.30 -24.00
C ILE A 80 5.99 -5.58 -23.59
N LYS A 81 6.60 -6.59 -24.23
CA LYS A 81 8.03 -6.86 -24.12
C LYS A 81 8.72 -6.29 -25.35
N ILE A 82 9.60 -5.33 -25.14
CA ILE A 82 10.31 -4.66 -26.22
C ILE A 82 11.78 -5.04 -26.17
N THR A 83 12.29 -5.49 -27.31
CA THR A 83 13.72 -5.74 -27.52
C THR A 83 14.26 -4.73 -28.52
N ALA A 84 15.20 -3.88 -28.10
CA ALA A 84 15.88 -2.92 -28.96
C ALA A 84 17.38 -3.27 -29.09
N LYS A 85 17.88 -3.38 -30.33
CA LYS A 85 19.34 -3.39 -30.63
C LYS A 85 19.84 -1.96 -30.61
N TYR A 86 21.05 -1.75 -30.06
CA TYR A 86 21.35 -0.40 -29.61
C TYR A 86 22.84 0.00 -29.65
N LEU A 87 23.14 1.25 -30.05
CA LEU A 87 24.50 1.82 -30.11
C LEU A 87 24.65 3.24 -29.47
N LEU A 88 23.61 3.84 -28.86
CA LEU A 88 23.55 5.31 -28.55
C LEU A 88 23.38 5.76 -27.07
N LEU A 89 23.44 4.87 -26.07
CA LEU A 89 23.08 5.01 -24.60
C LEU A 89 24.41 4.91 -23.84
N ASN A 90 25.52 4.80 -24.57
CA ASN A 90 26.83 4.90 -24.01
C ASN A 90 27.25 6.37 -23.80
N GLU A 91 26.34 7.33 -23.99
CA GLU A 91 26.54 8.71 -23.55
C GLU A 91 26.14 8.83 -22.07
N GLN A 92 27.16 9.06 -21.24
CA GLN A 92 27.20 9.14 -19.77
C GLN A 92 26.11 9.99 -19.12
N THR A 93 24.86 9.53 -19.15
CA THR A 93 23.76 10.14 -18.40
C THR A 93 22.90 9.03 -17.79
N GLN A 94 22.65 9.11 -16.48
CA GLN A 94 21.61 8.29 -15.86
C GLN A 94 20.29 8.66 -16.53
N LYS A 95 19.67 7.70 -17.22
CA LYS A 95 18.36 7.88 -17.85
C LYS A 95 17.26 7.52 -16.86
N THR A 96 16.23 8.33 -16.80
CA THR A 96 15.05 8.05 -15.96
C THR A 96 14.09 7.08 -16.68
N PRO A 97 13.12 6.49 -15.97
CA PRO A 97 12.07 5.68 -16.61
C PRO A 97 11.32 6.42 -17.73
N GLU A 98 11.15 7.74 -17.58
CA GLU A 98 10.50 8.60 -18.57
C GLU A 98 11.33 8.70 -19.85
N ASP A 99 12.65 8.89 -19.73
CA ASP A 99 13.56 8.91 -20.88
C ASP A 99 13.48 7.59 -21.68
N ILE A 100 13.31 6.46 -20.99
CA ILE A 100 13.22 5.13 -21.62
C ILE A 100 11.85 4.96 -22.31
N LEU A 101 10.76 5.45 -21.73
CA LEU A 101 9.42 5.41 -22.35
C LEU A 101 9.36 6.31 -23.59
N GLU A 102 9.90 7.53 -23.49
CA GLU A 102 10.01 8.46 -24.60
C GLU A 102 10.86 7.87 -25.74
N TYR A 103 12.00 7.24 -25.38
CA TYR A 103 12.85 6.53 -26.34
C TYR A 103 12.12 5.37 -27.06
N LEU A 104 11.20 4.70 -26.37
CA LEU A 104 10.37 3.63 -26.92
C LEU A 104 9.11 4.16 -27.64
N ASN A 105 8.97 5.48 -27.74
CA ASN A 105 7.80 6.17 -28.29
C ASN A 105 6.47 5.74 -27.63
N LEU A 106 6.53 5.52 -26.32
CA LEU A 106 5.39 5.22 -25.46
C LEU A 106 5.06 6.47 -24.64
N ASP A 107 3.78 6.85 -24.60
CA ASP A 107 3.34 7.98 -23.79
C ASP A 107 3.59 7.68 -22.30
N VAL A 108 4.34 8.55 -21.65
CA VAL A 108 4.65 8.46 -20.21
C VAL A 108 3.40 8.50 -19.35
N ASN A 109 2.28 9.01 -19.86
CA ASN A 109 0.99 9.04 -19.15
C ASN A 109 0.20 7.73 -19.29
N ASP A 110 0.44 6.96 -20.35
CA ASP A 110 -0.31 5.74 -20.64
C ASP A 110 0.46 4.47 -20.23
N TRP A 111 1.77 4.55 -20.02
CA TRP A 111 2.63 3.39 -19.78
C TRP A 111 3.55 3.58 -18.57
N ARG A 112 3.86 2.47 -17.89
CA ARG A 112 4.87 2.40 -16.84
C ARG A 112 5.86 1.28 -17.12
N ILE A 113 7.12 1.50 -16.76
CA ILE A 113 8.17 0.47 -16.86
C ILE A 113 8.04 -0.48 -15.68
N VAL A 114 7.88 -1.77 -15.98
CA VAL A 114 7.94 -2.86 -14.99
C VAL A 114 9.38 -3.32 -14.81
N SER A 115 10.14 -3.41 -15.88
CA SER A 115 11.58 -3.71 -15.80
C SER A 115 12.34 -3.23 -17.03
N ALA A 116 13.60 -2.86 -16.86
CA ALA A 116 14.53 -2.53 -17.94
C ALA A 116 15.87 -3.24 -17.67
N ILE A 117 16.26 -4.17 -18.54
CA ILE A 117 17.45 -5.02 -18.37
C ILE A 117 18.41 -4.78 -19.54
N PRO A 118 19.56 -4.13 -19.31
CA PRO A 118 20.60 -3.99 -20.31
C PRO A 118 21.42 -5.28 -20.43
N ASN A 119 21.74 -5.69 -21.66
CA ASN A 119 22.60 -6.82 -21.98
C ASN A 119 23.71 -6.38 -22.92
N GLN A 120 24.91 -6.92 -22.73
CA GLN A 120 26.11 -6.64 -23.54
C GLN A 120 26.87 -7.93 -23.83
N TRP A 121 27.27 -8.13 -25.09
CA TRP A 121 28.11 -9.27 -25.48
C TRP A 121 28.95 -8.95 -26.72
N THR A 122 30.05 -9.69 -26.92
CA THR A 122 30.92 -9.55 -28.10
C THR A 122 30.67 -10.67 -29.10
N THR A 123 30.57 -10.32 -30.39
CA THR A 123 30.59 -11.28 -31.50
C THR A 123 31.94 -11.21 -32.20
N PRO A 124 32.70 -12.32 -32.32
CA PRO A 124 33.92 -12.34 -33.11
C PRO A 124 33.59 -12.09 -34.59
N THR A 125 34.30 -11.16 -35.23
CA THR A 125 34.22 -10.93 -36.68
C THR A 125 35.62 -10.87 -37.28
N ASP A 126 35.73 -11.05 -38.59
CA ASP A 126 37.01 -11.04 -39.32
C ASP A 126 37.80 -9.72 -39.15
N ASN A 127 37.11 -8.63 -38.78
CA ASN A 127 37.68 -7.31 -38.52
C ASN A 127 37.81 -6.98 -37.01
N GLY A 128 37.74 -7.98 -36.13
CA GLY A 128 37.86 -7.84 -34.67
C GLY A 128 36.55 -8.10 -33.90
N PRO A 129 36.57 -8.10 -32.56
CA PRO A 129 35.37 -8.32 -31.75
C PRO A 129 34.39 -7.16 -31.89
N LYS A 130 33.19 -7.43 -32.41
CA LYS A 130 32.08 -6.49 -32.48
C LYS A 130 31.31 -6.51 -31.17
N TRP A 131 31.19 -5.37 -30.50
CA TRP A 131 30.33 -5.24 -29.32
C TRP A 131 28.86 -5.11 -29.72
N ASN A 132 27.98 -5.84 -29.03
CA ASN A 132 26.54 -5.76 -29.18
C ASN A 132 25.92 -5.36 -27.85
N PHE A 133 24.87 -4.54 -27.93
CA PHE A 133 24.08 -4.10 -26.79
C PHE A 133 22.60 -4.32 -27.08
N GLN A 134 21.86 -4.74 -26.06
CA GLN A 134 20.42 -4.95 -26.12
C GLN A 134 19.76 -4.47 -24.84
N LEU A 135 18.72 -3.67 -24.97
CA LEU A 135 17.85 -3.31 -23.84
C LEU A 135 16.55 -4.12 -23.95
N LYS A 136 16.22 -4.88 -22.90
CA LYS A 136 14.93 -5.55 -22.76
C LYS A 136 14.07 -4.75 -21.80
N VAL A 137 12.98 -4.18 -22.28
CA VAL A 137 12.05 -3.41 -21.46
C VAL A 137 10.70 -4.11 -21.42
N ASN A 138 10.17 -4.29 -20.22
CA ASN A 138 8.79 -4.71 -20.00
C ASN A 138 8.00 -3.48 -19.53
N VAL A 139 6.94 -3.15 -20.25
CA VAL A 139 6.02 -2.07 -19.89
C VAL A 139 4.62 -2.63 -19.70
N LYS A 140 3.84 -1.97 -18.84
CA LYS A 140 2.41 -2.21 -18.67
C LYS A 140 1.66 -0.89 -18.85
N PRO A 141 0.41 -0.93 -19.36
CA PRO A 141 -0.43 0.25 -19.36
C PRO A 141 -0.63 0.72 -17.92
N LYS A 142 -0.58 2.03 -17.71
CA LYS A 142 -1.14 2.65 -16.51
C LYS A 142 -2.65 2.40 -16.58
N LEU A 143 -3.20 1.73 -15.57
CA LEU A 143 -4.64 1.51 -15.52
C LEU A 143 -5.30 2.86 -15.19
N ASP A 144 -6.42 3.17 -15.83
CA ASP A 144 -7.27 4.36 -15.56
C ASP A 144 -7.71 4.46 -14.08
N ASP A 145 -7.49 3.41 -13.28
CA ASP A 145 -7.88 3.24 -11.88
C ASP A 145 -6.72 3.43 -10.88
N GLU A 146 -5.60 4.04 -11.24
CA GLU A 146 -4.58 4.42 -10.25
C GLU A 146 -5.04 5.67 -9.46
N LEU A 147 -5.71 5.47 -8.32
CA LEU A 147 -5.98 6.52 -7.31
C LEU A 147 -4.68 7.28 -7.03
N THR A 148 -4.64 8.54 -7.40
CA THR A 148 -3.52 9.40 -7.07
C THR A 148 -3.41 9.61 -5.56
N PHE A 149 -2.30 10.17 -5.09
CA PHE A 149 -2.19 10.59 -3.69
C PHE A 149 -3.36 11.51 -3.29
N GLU A 150 -3.83 12.32 -4.24
CA GLU A 150 -4.99 13.20 -4.16
C GLU A 150 -6.29 12.41 -3.94
N ASP A 151 -6.48 11.27 -4.60
CA ASP A 151 -7.69 10.45 -4.43
C ASP A 151 -7.73 9.71 -3.08
N ILE A 152 -6.59 9.17 -2.60
CA ILE A 152 -6.46 8.63 -1.22
C ILE A 152 -6.76 9.74 -0.22
N THR A 153 -6.24 10.93 -0.51
CA THR A 153 -6.46 12.12 0.27
C THR A 153 -7.94 12.52 0.27
N GLU A 154 -8.68 12.41 -0.84
CA GLU A 154 -10.12 12.67 -0.90
C GLU A 154 -10.95 11.63 -0.12
N ILE A 155 -10.66 10.34 -0.26
CA ILE A 155 -11.33 9.24 0.50
C ILE A 155 -11.17 9.44 2.00
N LEU A 156 -10.00 9.90 2.44
CA LEU A 156 -9.71 10.16 3.84
C LEU A 156 -10.23 11.53 4.31
N LYS A 157 -10.26 12.56 3.44
CA LYS A 157 -10.65 13.94 3.81
C LYS A 157 -12.13 14.26 3.73
N GLN A 158 -12.97 13.47 3.05
CA GLN A 158 -14.40 13.74 3.00
C GLN A 158 -14.99 13.81 4.43
N ASP A 159 -15.47 15.00 4.79
CA ASP A 159 -16.20 15.30 6.03
C ASP A 159 -15.58 14.76 7.33
N ILE A 160 -14.26 14.94 7.53
CA ILE A 160 -13.65 14.66 8.84
C ILE A 160 -14.23 15.64 9.87
N LYS A 161 -15.20 15.16 10.66
CA LYS A 161 -15.71 15.86 11.84
C LYS A 161 -14.87 15.45 13.04
N PRO A 162 -14.09 16.37 13.64
CA PRO A 162 -13.31 16.06 14.82
C PRO A 162 -14.21 15.53 15.93
N TYR A 163 -13.80 14.43 16.54
CA TYR A 163 -14.46 13.81 17.66
C TYR A 163 -13.77 14.21 18.96
N THR A 164 -14.56 14.73 19.91
CA THR A 164 -14.06 15.10 21.24
C THR A 164 -15.02 14.67 22.34
N VAL A 165 -14.48 14.20 23.46
CA VAL A 165 -15.23 13.81 24.66
C VAL A 165 -14.53 14.29 25.93
N LYS A 166 -15.27 14.28 27.04
CA LYS A 166 -14.66 14.36 28.36
C LYS A 166 -14.10 12.99 28.73
N GLN A 167 -12.78 12.89 28.66
CA GLN A 167 -12.00 11.72 29.05
C GLN A 167 -12.07 11.51 30.57
N VAL A 168 -12.32 10.27 30.99
CA VAL A 168 -12.40 9.87 32.40
C VAL A 168 -11.74 8.50 32.59
N ALA A 169 -10.91 8.37 33.62
CA ALA A 169 -10.47 7.06 34.10
C ALA A 169 -11.41 6.52 35.17
N ARG A 170 -11.56 5.20 35.19
CA ARG A 170 -12.27 4.45 36.25
C ARG A 170 -11.34 3.52 37.03
N ASP A 171 -10.16 3.25 36.51
CA ASP A 171 -9.09 2.43 37.11
C ASP A 171 -7.74 3.20 37.06
N THR A 172 -6.78 2.77 37.87
CA THR A 172 -5.37 3.19 37.85
C THR A 172 -4.52 2.40 36.86
N HIS A 173 -4.97 1.23 36.42
CA HIS A 173 -4.28 0.39 35.44
C HIS A 173 -4.26 1.01 34.05
N ASN A 174 -3.36 0.50 33.23
CA ASN A 174 -3.19 0.87 31.83
C ASN A 174 -3.56 -0.30 30.93
N LEU A 175 -4.04 -0.01 29.72
CA LEU A 175 -4.36 -1.01 28.70
C LEU A 175 -3.56 -0.75 27.43
N VAL A 176 -2.91 -1.79 26.92
CA VAL A 176 -2.26 -1.77 25.61
C VAL A 176 -3.03 -2.71 24.69
N ILE A 177 -3.40 -2.21 23.52
CA ILE A 177 -4.14 -2.95 22.48
C ILE A 177 -3.22 -3.04 21.26
N PRO A 178 -2.40 -4.09 21.16
CA PRO A 178 -1.57 -4.28 19.99
C PRO A 178 -2.38 -4.84 18.82
N LEU A 179 -2.20 -4.22 17.66
CA LEU A 179 -2.88 -4.52 16.40
C LEU A 179 -1.83 -4.73 15.28
N PRO A 180 -1.08 -5.84 15.32
CA PRO A 180 -0.20 -6.23 14.22
C PRO A 180 -0.99 -6.84 13.06
N ASP A 181 -0.51 -6.62 11.84
CA ASP A 181 -0.87 -7.45 10.68
C ASP A 181 -2.39 -7.59 10.47
N LEU A 182 -3.15 -6.50 10.60
CA LEU A 182 -4.60 -6.57 10.36
C LEU A 182 -4.90 -6.90 8.89
N HIS A 183 -4.04 -6.49 7.93
CA HIS A 183 -4.17 -6.80 6.51
C HIS A 183 -5.60 -6.59 5.96
N PHE A 184 -6.22 -5.45 6.30
CA PHE A 184 -7.52 -5.09 5.73
C PHE A 184 -7.46 -5.16 4.20
N GLY A 185 -8.52 -5.73 3.61
CA GLY A 185 -8.59 -6.12 2.20
C GLY A 185 -8.69 -7.64 2.04
N ILE A 186 -7.90 -8.40 2.81
CA ILE A 186 -8.16 -9.82 3.06
C ILE A 186 -8.99 -9.97 4.32
N THR A 187 -8.60 -9.26 5.38
CA THR A 187 -9.41 -9.11 6.57
C THR A 187 -10.53 -8.12 6.29
N THR A 188 -11.74 -8.48 6.69
CA THR A 188 -12.93 -7.65 6.56
C THR A 188 -13.44 -7.20 7.92
N MET A 189 -14.35 -6.22 7.94
CA MET A 189 -15.03 -5.83 9.18
C MET A 189 -15.76 -7.00 9.86
N LEU A 190 -16.22 -8.00 9.09
CA LEU A 190 -16.88 -9.19 9.64
C LEU A 190 -15.92 -10.05 10.46
N ASP A 191 -14.68 -10.22 9.98
CA ASP A 191 -13.66 -11.04 10.64
C ASP A 191 -13.26 -10.44 11.99
N VAL A 192 -13.15 -9.11 12.07
CA VAL A 192 -12.74 -8.40 13.30
C VAL A 192 -13.87 -8.13 14.28
N LYS A 193 -15.15 -8.25 13.86
CA LYS A 193 -16.29 -7.79 14.66
C LYS A 193 -16.35 -8.43 16.05
N GLY A 194 -16.23 -9.75 16.13
CA GLY A 194 -16.29 -10.47 17.40
C GLY A 194 -15.15 -10.07 18.35
N HIS A 195 -13.95 -9.86 17.80
CA HIS A 195 -12.79 -9.41 18.56
C HIS A 195 -12.95 -7.97 19.04
N LEU A 196 -13.51 -7.10 18.19
CA LEU A 196 -13.85 -5.73 18.54
C LEU A 196 -14.87 -5.68 19.68
N ASP A 197 -15.93 -6.49 19.64
CA ASP A 197 -16.93 -6.57 20.71
C ASP A 197 -16.28 -6.91 22.07
N ARG A 198 -15.35 -7.89 22.09
CA ARG A 198 -14.60 -8.25 23.31
C ARG A 198 -13.62 -7.16 23.75
N LEU A 199 -12.95 -6.48 22.82
CA LEU A 199 -12.13 -5.31 23.13
C LEU A 199 -12.96 -4.21 23.79
N LEU A 200 -14.18 -3.96 23.30
CA LEU A 200 -15.08 -2.96 23.88
C LEU A 200 -15.51 -3.33 25.31
N GLU A 201 -15.79 -4.61 25.58
CA GLU A 201 -16.07 -5.09 26.95
C GLU A 201 -14.92 -4.77 27.91
N LEU A 202 -13.66 -4.97 27.48
CA LEU A 202 -12.50 -4.61 28.27
C LEU A 202 -12.37 -3.10 28.44
N ILE A 203 -12.38 -2.33 27.35
CA ILE A 203 -12.23 -0.87 27.35
C ILE A 203 -13.27 -0.20 28.27
N ASN A 204 -14.50 -0.72 28.31
CA ASN A 204 -15.59 -0.19 29.14
C ASN A 204 -15.36 -0.30 30.66
N LYS A 205 -14.41 -1.13 31.11
CA LYS A 205 -13.94 -1.14 32.51
C LYS A 205 -13.34 0.22 32.90
N GLY A 206 -12.68 0.87 31.94
CA GLY A 206 -12.07 2.18 32.05
C GLY A 206 -10.66 2.14 32.62
N TYR A 207 -9.73 2.86 32.00
CA TYR A 207 -8.29 2.80 32.29
C TYR A 207 -7.67 4.18 32.46
N LYS A 208 -6.52 4.26 33.12
CA LYS A 208 -5.74 5.49 33.21
C LYS A 208 -5.24 5.90 31.82
N THR A 209 -4.45 5.03 31.21
CA THR A 209 -3.93 5.22 29.84
C THR A 209 -4.29 4.02 28.98
N ILE A 210 -4.80 4.29 27.78
CA ILE A 210 -4.94 3.29 26.72
C ILE A 210 -3.90 3.60 25.64
N VAL A 211 -3.19 2.58 25.17
CA VAL A 211 -2.28 2.67 24.03
C VAL A 211 -2.74 1.69 22.96
N ILE A 212 -3.09 2.20 21.79
CA ILE A 212 -3.34 1.37 20.60
C ILE A 212 -2.03 1.32 19.82
N GLU A 213 -1.49 0.12 19.61
CA GLU A 213 -0.26 -0.08 18.85
C GLU A 213 -0.60 -0.68 17.49
N GLN A 214 -0.67 0.14 16.45
CA GLN A 214 -0.76 -0.38 15.09
C GLN A 214 0.67 -0.78 14.66
N LEU A 215 0.96 -2.08 14.67
CA LEU A 215 2.32 -2.62 14.57
C LEU A 215 2.75 -2.93 13.13
N GLY A 216 2.28 -2.15 12.17
CA GLY A 216 2.54 -2.35 10.75
C GLY A 216 1.53 -3.29 10.09
N ASP A 217 1.57 -3.29 8.76
CA ASP A 217 0.73 -4.12 7.89
C ASP A 217 -0.78 -3.97 8.20
N LEU A 218 -1.25 -2.73 8.38
CA LEU A 218 -2.68 -2.44 8.56
C LEU A 218 -3.50 -2.92 7.36
N PHE A 219 -2.92 -2.77 6.17
CA PHE A 219 -3.55 -3.06 4.90
C PHE A 219 -2.79 -4.15 4.16
N HIS A 220 -3.52 -4.99 3.43
CA HIS A 220 -2.93 -6.13 2.73
C HIS A 220 -1.94 -5.70 1.64
N SER A 221 -2.23 -4.60 0.96
CA SER A 221 -1.35 -4.03 -0.06
C SER A 221 -0.76 -2.70 0.37
N SER A 222 0.47 -2.44 -0.07
CA SER A 222 1.10 -1.11 0.03
C SER A 222 0.57 -0.12 -1.02
N GLN A 223 -0.18 -0.61 -2.02
CA GLN A 223 -0.74 0.12 -3.15
C GLN A 223 -2.25 -0.12 -3.23
N MET A 224 -3.02 0.86 -3.70
CA MET A 224 -4.48 0.73 -3.76
C MET A 224 -4.98 -0.10 -4.97
N TRP A 225 -4.18 -0.29 -6.03
CA TRP A 225 -4.65 -0.84 -7.34
C TRP A 225 -3.83 -2.02 -7.86
N SER A 226 -2.75 -2.31 -7.16
CA SER A 226 -2.03 -3.56 -7.32
C SER A 226 -1.85 -4.11 -5.94
N SER A 227 -2.09 -5.40 -5.78
CA SER A 227 -1.75 -6.06 -4.53
C SER A 227 -0.26 -6.34 -4.60
N GLN A 228 0.55 -5.53 -3.91
CA GLN A 228 1.98 -5.76 -3.83
C GLN A 228 2.61 -5.21 -2.54
N THR A 229 3.70 -5.83 -2.11
CA THR A 229 4.52 -5.36 -0.97
C THR A 229 5.38 -4.16 -1.35
N LEU A 230 5.98 -3.50 -0.36
CA LEU A 230 6.99 -2.45 -0.59
C LEU A 230 8.15 -2.91 -1.47
N LYS A 231 8.44 -4.23 -1.48
CA LYS A 231 9.50 -4.84 -2.30
C LYS A 231 9.00 -5.33 -3.66
N GLY A 232 7.76 -5.01 -4.05
CA GLY A 232 7.18 -5.37 -5.34
C GLY A 232 6.77 -6.84 -5.46
N THR A 233 6.61 -7.56 -4.35
CA THR A 233 6.06 -8.93 -4.37
C THR A 233 4.58 -8.84 -4.71
N LEU A 234 4.15 -9.47 -5.81
CA LEU A 234 2.73 -9.56 -6.19
C LEU A 234 1.94 -10.35 -5.13
N LEU A 235 0.80 -9.81 -4.75
CA LEU A 235 -0.16 -10.36 -3.79
C LEU A 235 -1.50 -10.61 -4.50
N ASP A 236 -2.46 -11.22 -3.81
CA ASP A 236 -3.80 -11.46 -4.35
C ASP A 236 -4.58 -10.14 -4.50
N GLU A 237 -5.28 -9.95 -5.63
CA GLU A 237 -6.13 -8.76 -5.85
C GLU A 237 -7.16 -8.60 -4.73
N VAL A 238 -7.16 -7.41 -4.10
CA VAL A 238 -8.09 -7.05 -3.02
C VAL A 238 -8.75 -5.71 -3.30
N ASN A 239 -9.98 -5.54 -2.81
CA ASN A 239 -10.68 -4.25 -2.91
C ASN A 239 -10.17 -3.30 -1.83
N MET A 240 -9.18 -2.48 -2.20
CA MET A 240 -8.54 -1.56 -1.27
C MET A 240 -9.42 -0.39 -0.82
N VAL A 241 -10.42 0.00 -1.62
CA VAL A 241 -11.42 1.01 -1.20
C VAL A 241 -12.24 0.46 -0.03
N GLN A 242 -12.72 -0.78 -0.14
CA GLN A 242 -13.43 -1.44 0.96
C GLN A 242 -12.49 -1.66 2.17
N ALA A 243 -11.23 -2.02 1.94
CA ALA A 243 -10.24 -2.18 3.01
C ALA A 243 -10.09 -0.90 3.86
N VAL A 244 -10.00 0.27 3.21
CA VAL A 244 -9.93 1.56 3.87
C VAL A 244 -11.21 1.86 4.65
N GLU A 245 -12.38 1.57 4.10
CA GLU A 245 -13.66 1.75 4.81
C GLU A 245 -13.83 0.81 6.02
N ASP A 246 -13.40 -0.44 5.89
CA ASP A 246 -13.41 -1.40 7.01
C ASP A 246 -12.45 -0.95 8.12
N ALA A 247 -11.24 -0.51 7.76
CA ALA A 247 -10.30 0.06 8.72
C ALA A 247 -10.86 1.32 9.40
N LYS A 248 -11.50 2.23 8.64
CA LYS A 248 -12.17 3.42 9.18
C LYS A 248 -13.25 3.04 10.19
N GLN A 249 -14.10 2.06 9.88
CA GLN A 249 -15.16 1.59 10.79
C GLN A 249 -14.58 0.96 12.07
N PHE A 250 -13.60 0.08 11.93
CA PHE A 250 -12.95 -0.58 13.06
C PHE A 250 -12.31 0.45 14.01
N PHE A 251 -11.47 1.35 13.48
CA PHE A 251 -10.82 2.37 14.29
C PHE A 251 -11.80 3.41 14.82
N ASP A 252 -12.89 3.71 14.12
CA ASP A 252 -13.88 4.66 14.63
C ASP A 252 -14.56 4.17 15.90
N VAL A 253 -14.94 2.90 15.93
CA VAL A 253 -15.52 2.28 17.12
C VAL A 253 -14.47 2.16 18.23
N LEU A 254 -13.28 1.65 17.91
CA LEU A 254 -12.21 1.40 18.88
C LEU A 254 -11.71 2.70 19.54
N VAL A 255 -11.35 3.71 18.75
CA VAL A 255 -10.77 4.97 19.24
C VAL A 255 -11.80 5.78 20.02
N THR A 256 -13.05 5.81 19.56
CA THR A 256 -14.15 6.46 20.28
C THR A 256 -14.34 5.85 21.66
N ALA A 257 -14.44 4.52 21.75
CA ALA A 257 -14.59 3.83 23.02
C ALA A 257 -13.38 4.05 23.94
N ALA A 258 -12.16 4.01 23.40
CA ALA A 258 -10.94 4.24 24.14
C ALA A 258 -10.85 5.67 24.70
N LEU A 259 -11.24 6.68 23.92
CA LEU A 259 -11.30 8.08 24.40
C LEU A 259 -12.34 8.24 25.52
N GLN A 260 -13.52 7.63 25.37
CA GLN A 260 -14.59 7.73 26.37
C GLN A 260 -14.23 7.09 27.71
N ASN A 261 -13.39 6.07 27.70
CA ASN A 261 -13.07 5.25 28.87
C ASN A 261 -11.59 5.30 29.27
N SER A 262 -10.87 6.37 28.92
CA SER A 262 -9.52 6.61 29.41
C SER A 262 -9.27 8.05 29.82
N THR A 263 -8.23 8.31 30.60
CA THR A 263 -7.74 9.70 30.81
C THR A 263 -6.85 10.16 29.66
N THR A 264 -6.11 9.23 29.05
CA THR A 264 -5.23 9.54 27.92
C THR A 264 -5.21 8.37 26.95
N LEU A 265 -5.27 8.71 25.66
CA LEU A 265 -5.16 7.75 24.57
C LEU A 265 -3.91 8.06 23.76
N HIS A 266 -3.06 7.06 23.56
CA HIS A 266 -1.97 7.10 22.58
C HIS A 266 -2.29 6.16 21.42
N ILE A 267 -1.94 6.57 20.21
CA ILE A 267 -1.88 5.65 19.06
C ILE A 267 -0.46 5.66 18.52
N LYS A 268 0.18 4.50 18.57
CA LYS A 268 1.56 4.28 18.16
C LYS A 268 1.55 3.44 16.88
N GLN A 269 2.23 3.94 15.86
CA GLN A 269 2.37 3.26 14.58
C GLN A 269 3.80 2.75 14.43
N MET A 270 3.97 1.55 13.87
CA MET A 270 5.24 1.04 13.33
C MET A 270 5.09 0.69 11.86
N ALA A 271 6.12 0.95 11.07
CA ALA A 271 6.12 0.53 9.68
C ALA A 271 6.41 -0.98 9.58
N GLY A 272 5.48 -1.73 8.97
CA GLY A 272 5.68 -3.10 8.52
C GLY A 272 6.16 -3.20 7.08
N ASN A 273 6.34 -4.42 6.57
CA ASN A 273 6.88 -4.65 5.22
C ASN A 273 5.82 -4.48 4.11
N HIS A 274 4.55 -4.38 4.46
CA HIS A 274 3.43 -3.94 3.60
C HIS A 274 3.03 -2.47 3.85
N SER A 275 3.57 -1.83 4.90
CA SER A 275 3.23 -0.45 5.26
C SER A 275 3.81 0.59 4.29
N GLY A 276 3.03 0.93 3.27
CA GLY A 276 3.34 2.02 2.32
C GLY A 276 2.81 3.39 2.75
N ASN A 277 2.82 4.32 1.80
CA ASN A 277 2.29 5.69 1.98
C ASN A 277 0.84 5.71 2.50
N MET A 278 0.06 4.68 2.17
CA MET A 278 -1.34 4.59 2.57
C MET A 278 -1.53 4.45 4.08
N GLU A 279 -0.71 3.64 4.76
CA GLU A 279 -0.80 3.47 6.21
C GLU A 279 -0.42 4.77 6.93
N TYR A 280 0.62 5.46 6.44
CA TYR A 280 0.98 6.80 6.91
C TYR A 280 -0.19 7.78 6.75
N MET A 281 -0.87 7.78 5.60
CA MET A 281 -2.02 8.65 5.37
C MET A 281 -3.22 8.31 6.27
N PHE A 282 -3.45 7.03 6.54
CA PHE A 282 -4.47 6.59 7.47
C PHE A 282 -4.20 7.09 8.90
N MET A 283 -2.94 7.13 9.33
CA MET A 283 -2.58 7.71 10.63
C MET A 283 -2.77 9.23 10.68
N GLU A 284 -2.52 9.97 9.59
CA GLU A 284 -2.88 11.39 9.50
C GLU A 284 -4.41 11.59 9.56
N TYR A 285 -5.19 10.71 8.94
CA TYR A 285 -6.65 10.71 9.06
C TYR A 285 -7.11 10.54 10.52
N LEU A 286 -6.59 9.53 11.23
CA LEU A 286 -6.93 9.32 12.65
C LEU A 286 -6.56 10.54 13.49
N LYS A 287 -5.40 11.15 13.21
CA LYS A 287 -4.93 12.35 13.93
C LYS A 287 -5.83 13.56 13.69
N ALA A 288 -6.32 13.74 12.47
CA ALA A 288 -7.28 14.80 12.15
C ALA A 288 -8.65 14.56 12.80
N LYS A 289 -9.13 13.31 12.79
CA LYS A 289 -10.44 12.94 13.34
C LYS A 289 -10.48 12.91 14.86
N TYR A 290 -9.40 12.49 15.53
CA TYR A 290 -9.33 12.33 16.97
C TYR A 290 -8.24 13.21 17.58
N PRO A 291 -8.44 14.55 17.64
CA PRO A 291 -7.41 15.48 18.11
C PRO A 291 -7.00 15.30 19.58
N GLN A 292 -7.80 14.58 20.38
CA GLN A 292 -7.47 14.22 21.76
C GLN A 292 -6.57 12.98 21.88
N ALA A 293 -6.46 12.17 20.83
CA ALA A 293 -5.52 11.05 20.80
C ALA A 293 -4.11 11.57 20.50
N VAL A 294 -3.13 11.10 21.26
CA VAL A 294 -1.72 11.45 21.04
C VAL A 294 -1.15 10.53 19.96
N ILE A 295 -1.16 11.01 18.72
CA ILE A 295 -0.67 10.27 17.55
C ILE A 295 0.61 10.91 17.02
N LYS A 296 1.71 10.14 17.06
CA LYS A 296 2.97 10.49 16.40
C LYS A 296 3.15 9.60 15.18
N ASN A 297 2.58 10.05 14.08
CA ASN A 297 2.76 9.40 12.79
C ASN A 297 4.25 9.36 12.45
N ASN A 298 4.77 8.17 12.20
CA ASN A 298 6.17 7.98 11.87
C ASN A 298 6.35 6.70 11.06
N ILE A 299 7.28 6.73 10.12
CA ILE A 299 7.64 5.58 9.26
C ILE A 299 8.86 4.82 9.82
N LYS A 300 9.11 4.91 11.14
CA LYS A 300 10.27 4.26 11.73
C LYS A 300 10.01 2.77 11.92
N PHE A 301 11.10 2.01 11.88
CA PHE A 301 11.08 0.56 12.10
C PHE A 301 11.01 0.16 13.58
N ARG A 302 11.32 1.10 14.48
CA ARG A 302 11.37 0.91 15.93
C ARG A 302 10.95 2.20 16.65
N ASP A 303 10.19 2.06 17.72
CA ASP A 303 9.92 3.10 18.72
C ASP A 303 9.87 2.48 20.11
N ALA A 304 9.97 3.29 21.14
CA ALA A 304 9.80 2.84 22.51
C ALA A 304 9.14 3.93 23.35
N TYR A 305 8.39 3.52 24.37
CA TYR A 305 7.79 4.44 25.31
C TYR A 305 7.74 3.84 26.73
N LEU A 306 7.62 4.72 27.72
CA LEU A 306 7.34 4.33 29.09
C LEU A 306 5.83 4.39 29.31
N LEU A 307 5.27 3.29 29.79
CA LEU A 307 3.92 3.21 30.33
C LEU A 307 4.05 3.14 31.84
N ASP A 308 3.94 4.29 32.51
CA ASP A 308 4.42 4.45 33.88
C ASP A 308 5.88 3.96 34.01
N ASN A 309 6.14 2.87 34.74
CA ASN A 309 7.47 2.29 34.90
C ASN A 309 7.71 1.08 33.99
N VAL A 310 6.81 0.77 33.05
CA VAL A 310 6.98 -0.33 32.08
C VAL A 310 7.60 0.22 30.80
N GLY A 311 8.74 -0.32 30.39
CA GLY A 311 9.35 -0.02 29.10
C GLY A 311 8.72 -0.87 28.02
N ILE A 312 7.96 -0.24 27.12
CA ILE A 312 7.35 -0.91 25.97
C ILE A 312 8.12 -0.53 24.71
N MET A 313 8.58 -1.55 23.99
CA MET A 313 9.38 -1.42 22.78
C MET A 313 8.66 -2.03 21.58
N LEU A 314 8.55 -1.27 20.51
CA LEU A 314 7.72 -1.61 19.35
C LEU A 314 8.58 -1.85 18.13
N ALA A 315 8.30 -2.94 17.42
CA ALA A 315 8.83 -3.21 16.08
C ALA A 315 7.80 -4.02 15.30
N HIS A 316 7.81 -3.93 13.97
CA HIS A 316 6.98 -4.85 13.17
C HIS A 316 7.45 -6.30 13.31
N GLY A 317 8.78 -6.56 13.27
CA GLY A 317 9.36 -7.87 13.57
C GLY A 317 10.08 -8.55 12.41
N ASP A 318 10.02 -7.98 11.20
CA ASP A 318 10.72 -8.42 10.00
C ASP A 318 12.25 -8.13 10.08
N LEU A 319 12.63 -7.00 10.67
CA LEU A 319 14.03 -6.56 10.75
C LEU A 319 14.71 -6.92 12.07
N ALA A 320 15.83 -7.64 11.95
CA ALA A 320 16.73 -8.01 13.06
C ALA A 320 16.01 -8.60 14.31
N PRO A 321 15.04 -9.53 14.16
CA PRO A 321 14.16 -9.95 15.25
C PRO A 321 14.87 -10.56 16.47
N LYS A 322 16.06 -11.14 16.28
CA LYS A 322 16.89 -11.72 17.35
C LYS A 322 17.68 -10.67 18.15
N ASN A 323 18.00 -9.54 17.52
CA ASN A 323 18.83 -8.50 18.11
C ASN A 323 18.01 -7.35 18.74
N LEU A 324 16.68 -7.38 18.60
CA LEU A 324 15.79 -6.33 19.10
C LEU A 324 16.09 -5.91 20.55
N PRO A 325 16.29 -6.80 21.54
CA PRO A 325 16.61 -6.36 22.91
C PRO A 325 17.83 -5.44 22.98
N MET A 326 18.92 -5.82 22.31
CA MET A 326 20.16 -5.01 22.31
C MET A 326 20.02 -3.74 21.48
N LEU A 327 19.27 -3.78 20.38
CA LEU A 327 18.95 -2.59 19.60
C LEU A 327 18.17 -1.58 20.45
N PHE A 328 17.14 -2.03 21.18
CA PHE A 328 16.35 -1.15 22.04
C PHE A 328 17.15 -0.60 23.21
N ALA A 329 18.00 -1.42 23.85
CA ALA A 329 18.90 -0.96 24.91
C ALA A 329 19.82 0.18 24.44
N ASN A 330 20.30 0.11 23.19
CA ASN A 330 21.20 1.09 22.62
C ASN A 330 20.47 2.33 22.07
N GLU A 331 19.41 2.14 21.28
CA GLU A 331 18.70 3.20 20.59
C GLU A 331 17.73 3.98 21.50
N PHE A 332 17.19 3.32 22.53
CA PHE A 332 16.19 3.86 23.45
C PHE A 332 16.64 3.72 24.91
N GLY A 333 17.93 3.99 25.16
CA GLY A 333 18.57 3.82 26.47
C GLY A 333 17.83 4.51 27.63
N GLY A 334 17.13 5.62 27.40
CA GLY A 334 16.31 6.28 28.43
C GLY A 334 15.11 5.45 28.87
N VAL A 335 14.28 4.97 27.93
CA VAL A 335 13.17 4.04 28.24
C VAL A 335 13.72 2.77 28.87
N TRP A 336 14.83 2.27 28.34
CA TRP A 336 15.48 1.07 28.84
C TRP A 336 15.97 1.23 30.29
N SER A 337 16.62 2.33 30.64
CA SER A 337 17.19 2.50 31.98
C SER A 337 16.15 2.83 33.05
N LEU A 338 15.09 3.55 32.67
CA LEU A 338 14.04 4.00 33.60
C LEU A 338 12.98 2.93 33.87
N SER A 339 12.88 1.91 33.02
CA SER A 339 11.87 0.86 33.15
C SER A 339 12.18 -0.13 34.28
N HIS A 340 11.14 -0.44 35.06
CA HIS A 340 11.11 -1.56 36.00
C HIS A 340 11.05 -2.89 35.25
N SER A 341 10.05 -3.05 34.37
CA SER A 341 9.89 -4.20 33.46
C SER A 341 9.97 -3.79 31.99
N ARG A 342 10.36 -4.72 31.12
CA ARG A 342 10.64 -4.44 29.70
C ARG A 342 9.93 -5.43 28.80
N GLU A 343 9.13 -4.92 27.86
CA GLU A 343 8.42 -5.73 26.88
C GLU A 343 8.72 -5.27 25.45
N ILE A 344 8.79 -6.23 24.53
CA ILE A 344 8.89 -5.99 23.09
C ILE A 344 7.64 -6.54 22.43
N HIS A 345 6.86 -5.70 21.78
CA HIS A 345 5.69 -6.09 21.00
C HIS A 345 6.02 -6.08 19.51
N LYS A 346 5.69 -7.17 18.81
CA LYS A 346 5.92 -7.34 17.38
C LYS A 346 4.92 -8.27 16.71
N GLY A 347 4.76 -8.10 15.41
CA GLY A 347 3.95 -8.90 14.49
C GLY A 347 4.83 -9.60 13.44
N HIS A 348 4.43 -9.52 12.17
CA HIS A 348 5.04 -10.09 10.97
C HIS A 348 4.83 -11.61 10.76
N PHE A 349 5.07 -12.45 11.78
CA PHE A 349 5.04 -13.91 11.60
C PHE A 349 3.64 -14.55 11.73
N HIS A 350 2.61 -13.75 12.04
CA HIS A 350 1.21 -14.17 12.15
C HIS A 350 0.98 -15.36 13.11
N ASN A 351 1.89 -15.59 14.04
CA ASN A 351 1.82 -16.62 15.06
C ASN A 351 2.05 -16.02 16.44
N GLU A 352 1.63 -16.73 17.46
CA GLU A 352 1.85 -16.31 18.84
C GLU A 352 3.12 -16.96 19.38
N LYS A 353 4.03 -16.17 19.95
CA LYS A 353 5.20 -16.67 20.67
C LYS A 353 5.71 -15.64 21.68
N THR A 354 5.74 -16.03 22.94
CA THR A 354 6.34 -15.23 24.02
C THR A 354 7.65 -15.85 24.48
N VAL A 355 8.70 -15.03 24.59
CA VAL A 355 10.03 -15.45 25.04
C VAL A 355 10.55 -14.45 26.07
N ASP A 356 11.01 -14.96 27.22
CA ASP A 356 11.86 -14.19 28.13
C ASP A 356 13.32 -14.37 27.72
N ASN A 357 14.00 -13.25 27.44
CA ASN A 357 15.43 -13.24 27.21
C ASN A 357 16.10 -12.23 28.16
N GLY A 358 16.57 -12.74 29.30
CA GLY A 358 17.33 -11.93 30.26
C GLY A 358 16.49 -10.87 30.96
N GLY A 359 15.21 -11.14 31.22
CA GLY A 359 14.28 -10.20 31.87
C GLY A 359 13.61 -9.23 30.90
N VAL A 360 13.70 -9.48 29.60
CA VAL A 360 12.97 -8.77 28.54
C VAL A 360 11.99 -9.73 27.91
N ILE A 361 10.70 -9.43 28.03
CA ILE A 361 9.63 -10.25 27.46
C ILE A 361 9.42 -9.82 26.01
N SER A 362 9.70 -10.69 25.05
CA SER A 362 9.40 -10.45 23.64
C SER A 362 8.16 -11.22 23.22
N ARG A 363 7.12 -10.50 22.81
CA ARG A 363 5.83 -11.01 22.33
C ARG A 363 5.77 -10.89 20.82
N GLN A 364 5.84 -12.02 20.16
CA GLN A 364 5.38 -12.21 18.80
C GLN A 364 3.87 -12.44 18.86
N LEU A 365 3.10 -11.49 18.37
CA LEU A 365 1.66 -11.49 18.42
C LEU A 365 1.08 -12.10 17.15
N GLY A 366 -0.05 -12.79 17.30
CA GLY A 366 -0.83 -13.35 16.19
C GLY A 366 -1.63 -12.28 15.44
N THR A 367 -2.43 -12.72 14.48
CA THR A 367 -3.35 -11.86 13.72
C THR A 367 -4.66 -12.59 13.44
N VAL A 368 -5.74 -11.83 13.36
CA VAL A 368 -7.06 -12.29 12.89
C VAL A 368 -7.15 -12.50 11.39
N LYS A 369 -6.13 -12.07 10.63
CA LYS A 369 -6.08 -12.18 9.18
C LYS A 369 -6.38 -13.61 8.70
N PRO A 370 -7.42 -13.81 7.86
CA PRO A 370 -7.65 -15.10 7.21
C PRO A 370 -6.44 -15.56 6.38
N ASN A 371 -6.29 -16.88 6.24
CA ASN A 371 -5.18 -17.43 5.46
C ASN A 371 -5.32 -17.05 3.99
N ASP A 372 -4.29 -16.42 3.43
CA ASP A 372 -4.23 -16.14 1.98
C ASP A 372 -3.63 -17.31 1.20
N LYS A 373 -3.56 -17.21 -0.14
CA LYS A 373 -2.99 -18.28 -0.97
C LYS A 373 -1.54 -18.55 -0.63
N TYR A 374 -0.75 -17.52 -0.32
CA TYR A 374 0.66 -17.66 0.01
C TYR A 374 0.86 -18.43 1.31
N GLU A 375 0.09 -18.10 2.36
CA GLU A 375 0.10 -18.81 3.63
C GLU A 375 -0.38 -20.26 3.47
N ILE A 376 -1.42 -20.50 2.67
CA ILE A 376 -1.91 -21.86 2.37
C ILE A 376 -0.83 -22.67 1.66
N MET A 377 -0.20 -22.12 0.63
CA MET A 377 0.85 -22.79 -0.14
C MET A 377 2.07 -23.15 0.71
N ASN A 378 2.44 -22.30 1.67
CA ASN A 378 3.61 -22.51 2.52
C ASN A 378 3.29 -23.26 3.82
N GLY A 379 2.02 -23.61 4.07
CA GLY A 379 1.59 -24.33 5.28
C GLY A 379 1.55 -23.46 6.54
N TRP A 380 1.45 -22.13 6.40
CA TRP A 380 1.35 -21.18 7.51
C TRP A 380 -0.09 -20.92 7.95
N THR A 381 -0.88 -21.99 8.03
CA THR A 381 -2.33 -21.91 8.23
C THR A 381 -2.79 -22.31 9.64
N LEU A 382 -1.85 -22.67 10.50
CA LEU A 382 -2.11 -23.32 11.80
C LEU A 382 -2.21 -22.35 12.97
N SER A 383 -1.84 -21.08 12.78
CA SER A 383 -1.93 -20.07 13.83
C SER A 383 -3.39 -19.76 14.19
N LYS A 384 -3.62 -19.51 15.48
CA LYS A 384 -4.91 -18.98 15.96
C LYS A 384 -5.13 -17.59 15.37
N LYS A 385 -6.38 -17.29 15.03
CA LYS A 385 -6.81 -16.00 14.46
C LYS A 385 -7.40 -15.15 15.58
N GLU A 386 -6.53 -14.52 16.35
CA GLU A 386 -6.88 -13.81 17.60
C GLU A 386 -6.27 -12.41 17.65
N LEU A 387 -6.94 -11.50 18.36
CA LEU A 387 -6.36 -10.25 18.83
C LEU A 387 -6.05 -10.34 20.33
N TYR A 388 -5.34 -9.34 20.82
CA TYR A 388 -4.87 -9.32 22.20
C TYR A 388 -5.13 -7.96 22.84
N ALA A 389 -5.33 -7.96 24.14
CA ALA A 389 -5.22 -6.77 24.98
C ALA A 389 -4.38 -7.09 26.21
N LEU A 390 -3.50 -6.17 26.58
CA LEU A 390 -2.50 -6.35 27.62
C LEU A 390 -2.75 -5.31 28.71
N GLU A 391 -3.08 -5.77 29.90
CA GLU A 391 -3.37 -4.91 31.05
C GLU A 391 -2.15 -4.82 31.97
N TYR A 392 -1.75 -3.60 32.28
CA TYR A 392 -0.58 -3.29 33.09
C TYR A 392 -0.98 -2.52 34.35
N ASP A 393 -0.35 -2.86 35.46
CA ASP A 393 -0.24 -1.91 36.57
C ASP A 393 0.88 -0.89 36.25
N SER A 394 1.33 -0.11 37.24
CA SER A 394 2.39 0.87 37.00
C SER A 394 3.77 0.27 36.75
N ASP A 395 4.00 -1.01 37.07
CA ASP A 395 5.33 -1.63 37.10
C ASP A 395 5.46 -2.85 36.18
N LYS A 396 4.37 -3.54 35.82
CA LYS A 396 4.39 -4.78 35.01
C LYS A 396 3.03 -5.14 34.40
N LEU A 397 3.04 -6.13 33.50
CA LEU A 397 1.82 -6.79 33.01
C LEU A 397 1.14 -7.56 34.14
N VAL A 398 -0.18 -7.41 34.25
CA VAL A 398 -1.03 -8.12 35.21
C VAL A 398 -2.04 -9.05 34.55
N ALA A 399 -2.44 -8.80 33.30
CA ALA A 399 -3.30 -9.69 32.55
C ALA A 399 -3.06 -9.62 31.03
N GLU A 400 -3.19 -10.76 30.36
CA GLU A 400 -3.23 -10.88 28.90
C GLU A 400 -4.59 -11.44 28.52
N TRP A 401 -5.29 -10.73 27.65
CA TRP A 401 -6.63 -11.06 27.19
C TRP A 401 -6.55 -11.46 25.72
N HIS A 402 -7.01 -12.67 25.41
CA HIS A 402 -7.28 -13.07 24.03
C HIS A 402 -8.71 -12.64 23.71
N VAL A 403 -8.84 -11.72 22.76
CA VAL A 403 -10.08 -11.02 22.43
C VAL A 403 -10.45 -11.30 21.01
#